data_AF-A0A146FX86-F1
#
_entry.id   AF-A0A146FX86-F1
#
_cell.length_a   1.000
_cell.length_b   1.000
_cell.length_c   1.000
_cell.angle_alpha   90.00
_cell.angle_beta   90.00
_cell.angle_gamma   90.00
#
_symmetry.space_group_name_H-M   'P 1'
#
loop_
_entity.id
_entity.type
_entity.pdbx_description
1 polymer ?
#
loop_
_entity_poly.entity_id
_entity_poly.type
_entity_poly.pdbx_seq_one_letter_code
_entity_poly.pdbx_strand_id
1 'polypeptide(L)'
;MSLPAPESTKFPFSPRPDSVDAYLAEQGMLSVSEQRINDVLTQSGIRAECIYLPPHLSRILPSRLIHVVSQIRFEAYKAIMIMRICNSWYRRRYEYLHPDDDSPFLQRHIQSVQLLLGWDKDNKPVKDQPIAVADPKIPEGSITLGSHRRRYTAYKDFHDEMVWSIRCWVYQSRFYAYRMLAVKSFKPDLPSDVLPAFDAWLEGDFHTETRKLIRLSRSVPFSPLYEVAVDELATAITQKVEGGEAIARTWKDFATGPHSY
;
A
#
# COMPACT_ATOMS: atom_id res chain seq x y z
N MET A 1 32.57 -25.39 -0.86
CA MET A 1 31.24 -25.61 -0.25
C MET A 1 30.33 -24.53 -0.79
N SER A 2 29.39 -24.92 -1.65
CA SER A 2 28.45 -23.98 -2.26
C SER A 2 27.37 -23.60 -1.24
N LEU A 3 27.05 -22.31 -1.14
CA LEU A 3 25.91 -21.82 -0.37
C LEU A 3 24.63 -22.51 -0.90
N PRO A 4 23.72 -22.98 -0.03
CA PRO A 4 22.45 -23.52 -0.49
C PRO A 4 21.67 -22.40 -1.21
N ALA A 5 21.06 -22.74 -2.34
CA ALA A 5 20.17 -21.85 -3.07
C ALA A 5 19.05 -21.36 -2.14
N PRO A 6 18.57 -20.11 -2.27
CA PRO A 6 17.46 -19.63 -1.47
C PRO A 6 16.26 -20.53 -1.71
N GLU A 7 15.75 -21.13 -0.63
CA GLU A 7 14.55 -21.94 -0.64
C GLU A 7 13.42 -21.15 -1.31
N SER A 8 12.81 -21.79 -2.30
CA SER A 8 11.69 -21.26 -3.06
C SER A 8 10.59 -20.83 -2.10
N THR A 9 10.42 -19.51 -1.92
CA THR A 9 9.24 -18.95 -1.29
C THR A 9 8.11 -19.10 -2.29
N LYS A 10 7.30 -20.15 -2.13
CA LYS A 10 6.11 -20.41 -2.95
C LYS A 10 4.94 -19.47 -2.64
N PHE A 11 5.05 -18.61 -1.63
CA PHE A 11 4.26 -17.38 -1.54
C PHE A 11 4.72 -16.41 -2.63
N PRO A 12 3.84 -15.58 -3.23
CA PRO A 12 4.11 -14.86 -4.47
C PRO A 12 5.02 -13.66 -4.21
N PHE A 13 6.21 -13.89 -3.72
CA PHE A 13 7.33 -13.08 -4.10
C PHE A 13 7.78 -13.65 -5.44
N SER A 14 7.06 -13.24 -6.49
CA SER A 14 7.69 -13.13 -7.80
C SER A 14 9.10 -12.54 -7.58
N PRO A 15 10.11 -12.97 -8.35
CA PRO A 15 11.44 -12.37 -8.26
C PRO A 15 11.28 -10.86 -8.17
N ARG A 16 12.01 -10.22 -7.23
CA ARG A 16 11.91 -8.77 -6.98
C ARG A 16 11.80 -8.09 -8.34
N PRO A 17 10.64 -7.51 -8.68
CA PRO A 17 10.44 -6.97 -10.00
C PRO A 17 11.46 -5.85 -10.16
N ASP A 18 12.08 -5.74 -11.33
CA ASP A 18 13.14 -4.76 -11.60
C ASP A 18 12.67 -3.32 -11.27
N SER A 19 11.35 -3.10 -11.24
CA SER A 19 10.72 -1.90 -10.67
C SER A 19 9.28 -2.15 -10.21
N VAL A 20 8.74 -1.21 -9.45
CA VAL A 20 7.32 -1.16 -9.07
C VAL A 20 6.39 -1.16 -10.29
N ASP A 21 6.77 -0.45 -11.36
CA ASP A 21 5.97 -0.39 -12.58
C ASP A 21 5.93 -1.76 -13.30
N ALA A 22 7.01 -2.55 -13.22
CA ALA A 22 7.02 -3.93 -13.71
C ALA A 22 6.05 -4.82 -12.90
N TYR A 23 6.04 -4.69 -11.57
CA TYR A 23 5.07 -5.39 -10.73
C TYR A 23 3.63 -5.04 -11.10
N LEU A 24 3.32 -3.75 -11.22
CA LEU A 24 1.98 -3.29 -11.59
C LEU A 24 1.56 -3.80 -12.98
N ALA A 25 2.48 -3.86 -13.92
CA ALA A 25 2.24 -4.41 -15.26
C ALA A 25 1.95 -5.92 -15.20
N GLU A 26 2.76 -6.69 -14.47
CA GLU A 26 2.56 -8.13 -14.25
C GLU A 26 1.21 -8.44 -13.60
N GLN A 27 0.78 -7.60 -12.66
CA GLN A 27 -0.54 -7.72 -12.02
C GLN A 27 -1.70 -7.22 -12.91
N GLY A 28 -1.43 -6.87 -14.18
CA GLY A 28 -2.44 -6.36 -15.13
C GLY A 28 -3.03 -5.00 -14.73
N MET A 29 -2.38 -4.27 -13.82
CA MET A 29 -2.90 -3.01 -13.29
C MET A 29 -2.54 -1.80 -14.15
N LEU A 30 -1.63 -1.94 -15.13
CA LEU A 30 -1.21 -0.86 -16.03
C LEU A 30 -1.88 -0.89 -17.42
N SER A 31 -2.49 -2.00 -17.81
CA SER A 31 -3.22 -2.17 -19.08
C SER A 31 -4.73 -1.92 -18.91
N VAL A 32 -5.11 -0.69 -18.55
CA VAL A 32 -6.50 -0.35 -18.19
C VAL A 32 -7.12 0.71 -19.10
N SER A 33 -8.43 0.61 -19.31
CA SER A 33 -9.20 1.58 -20.09
C SER A 33 -9.29 2.94 -19.38
N GLU A 34 -9.54 4.00 -20.15
CA GLU A 34 -9.74 5.35 -19.60
C GLU A 34 -10.88 5.41 -18.57
N GLN A 35 -11.94 4.63 -18.80
CA GLN A 35 -13.06 4.51 -17.88
C GLN A 35 -12.62 3.93 -16.52
N ARG A 36 -11.77 2.90 -16.52
CA ARG A 36 -11.26 2.30 -15.29
C ARG A 36 -10.37 3.26 -14.50
N ILE A 37 -9.58 4.07 -15.19
CA ILE A 37 -8.77 5.13 -14.58
C ILE A 37 -9.68 6.13 -13.85
N ASN A 38 -10.75 6.58 -14.50
CA ASN A 38 -11.71 7.53 -13.94
C ASN A 38 -12.47 6.95 -12.74
N ASP A 39 -12.89 5.69 -12.82
CA ASP A 39 -13.58 5.01 -11.71
C ASP A 39 -12.69 4.98 -10.46
N VAL A 40 -11.41 4.61 -10.61
CA VAL A 40 -10.47 4.50 -9.49
C VAL A 40 -10.14 5.85 -8.87
N LEU A 41 -9.97 6.89 -9.69
CA LEU A 41 -9.79 8.26 -9.21
C LEU A 41 -11.01 8.71 -8.39
N THR A 42 -12.20 8.52 -8.94
CA THR A 42 -13.48 8.91 -8.31
C THR A 42 -13.70 8.18 -6.98
N GLN A 43 -13.49 6.87 -6.95
CA GLN A 43 -13.55 6.06 -5.72
C GLN A 43 -12.57 6.53 -4.63
N SER A 44 -11.47 7.15 -5.03
CA SER A 44 -10.44 7.66 -4.13
C SER A 44 -10.68 9.13 -3.75
N GLY A 45 -11.84 9.69 -4.10
CA GLY A 45 -12.25 11.07 -3.79
C GLY A 45 -11.58 12.13 -4.66
N ILE A 46 -10.97 11.71 -5.78
CA ILE A 46 -10.36 12.60 -6.77
C ILE A 46 -11.36 12.84 -7.90
N ARG A 47 -11.65 14.11 -8.17
CA ARG A 47 -12.49 14.52 -9.31
C ARG A 47 -11.66 14.45 -10.58
N ALA A 48 -11.81 13.35 -11.33
CA ALA A 48 -11.04 13.12 -12.54
C ALA A 48 -11.27 14.25 -13.57
N GLU A 49 -12.50 14.76 -13.68
CA GLU A 49 -12.90 15.88 -14.54
C GLU A 49 -12.08 17.15 -14.30
N CYS A 50 -11.66 17.40 -13.05
CA CYS A 50 -10.90 18.58 -12.67
C CYS A 50 -9.40 18.49 -12.99
N ILE A 51 -8.93 17.29 -13.36
CA ILE A 51 -7.57 17.09 -13.88
C ILE A 51 -7.54 16.93 -15.41
N TYR A 52 -8.68 17.10 -16.10
CA TYR A 52 -8.72 17.30 -17.55
C TYR A 52 -8.47 18.76 -17.92
N LEU A 53 -8.01 18.96 -19.15
CA LEU A 53 -8.08 20.28 -19.76
C LEU A 53 -9.55 20.68 -19.96
N PRO A 54 -9.93 21.89 -19.52
CA PRO A 54 -11.20 22.49 -19.89
C PRO A 54 -11.44 22.42 -21.41
N PRO A 55 -12.68 22.17 -21.88
CA PRO A 55 -12.98 22.00 -23.31
C PRO A 55 -12.57 23.18 -24.20
N HIS A 56 -12.60 24.40 -23.65
CA HIS A 56 -12.15 25.60 -24.37
C HIS A 56 -10.62 25.63 -24.56
N LEU A 57 -9.86 25.02 -23.64
CA LEU A 57 -8.42 24.84 -23.80
C LEU A 57 -8.12 23.64 -24.71
N SER A 58 -8.82 22.52 -24.57
CA SER A 58 -8.55 21.31 -25.36
C SER A 58 -8.72 21.51 -26.87
N ARG A 59 -9.59 22.44 -27.29
CA ARG A 59 -9.83 22.76 -28.72
C ARG A 59 -8.73 23.59 -29.36
N ILE A 60 -7.94 24.29 -28.54
CA ILE A 60 -6.95 25.28 -28.99
C ILE A 60 -5.53 24.73 -28.80
N LEU A 61 -5.36 23.73 -27.92
CA LEU A 61 -4.07 23.14 -27.61
C LEU A 61 -3.67 22.05 -28.63
N PRO A 62 -2.38 22.01 -29.05
CA PRO A 62 -1.84 20.93 -29.86
C PRO A 62 -2.06 19.54 -29.26
N SER A 63 -2.22 18.53 -30.13
CA SER A 63 -2.41 17.12 -29.75
C SER A 63 -1.33 16.59 -28.80
N ARG A 64 -0.09 17.07 -28.95
CA ARG A 64 1.03 16.75 -28.05
C ARG A 64 0.76 17.16 -26.60
N LEU A 65 0.10 18.30 -26.38
CA LEU A 65 -0.24 18.80 -25.04
C LEU A 65 -1.41 18.02 -24.42
N ILE A 66 -2.40 17.61 -25.24
CA ILE A 66 -3.48 16.71 -24.84
C ILE A 66 -2.92 15.35 -24.37
N HIS A 67 -1.91 14.84 -25.08
CA HIS A 67 -1.23 13.60 -24.70
C HIS A 67 -0.53 13.72 -23.35
N VAL A 68 0.17 14.82 -23.07
CA VAL A 68 0.84 15.04 -21.78
C VAL A 68 -0.17 15.09 -20.63
N VAL A 69 -1.33 15.74 -20.79
CA VAL A 69 -2.38 15.74 -19.75
C VAL A 69 -2.97 14.34 -19.53
N SER A 70 -3.11 13.56 -20.58
CA SER A 70 -3.53 12.15 -20.47
C SER A 70 -2.51 11.30 -19.71
N GLN A 71 -1.21 11.54 -19.93
CA GLN A 71 -0.14 10.90 -19.14
C GLN A 71 -0.25 11.27 -17.65
N ILE A 72 -0.50 12.54 -17.32
CA ILE A 72 -0.68 12.99 -15.92
C ILE A 72 -1.79 12.19 -15.22
N ARG A 73 -2.92 11.96 -15.91
CA ARG A 73 -4.03 11.16 -15.38
C ARG A 73 -3.65 9.70 -15.13
N PHE A 74 -2.97 9.08 -16.10
CA PHE A 74 -2.49 7.71 -15.95
C PHE A 74 -1.52 7.58 -14.77
N GLU A 75 -0.65 8.57 -14.57
CA GLU A 75 0.28 8.55 -13.46
C GLU A 75 -0.37 8.78 -12.08
N ALA A 76 -1.42 9.61 -12.00
CA ALA A 76 -2.23 9.77 -10.80
C ALA A 76 -2.94 8.44 -10.44
N TYR A 77 -3.47 7.75 -11.45
CA TYR A 77 -4.01 6.40 -11.30
C TYR A 77 -2.95 5.41 -10.80
N LYS A 78 -1.75 5.39 -11.40
CA LYS A 78 -0.63 4.55 -10.93
C LYS A 78 -0.32 4.81 -9.45
N ALA A 79 -0.29 6.07 -9.02
CA ALA A 79 -0.05 6.42 -7.62
C ALA A 79 -1.13 5.82 -6.68
N ILE A 80 -2.41 5.85 -7.06
CA ILE A 80 -3.50 5.22 -6.29
C ILE A 80 -3.36 3.71 -6.24
N MET A 81 -3.06 3.06 -7.38
CA MET A 81 -2.89 1.61 -7.42
C MET A 81 -1.75 1.15 -6.53
N ILE A 82 -0.65 1.90 -6.54
CA ILE A 82 0.47 1.66 -5.63
C ILE A 82 0.03 1.76 -4.16
N MET A 83 -0.73 2.80 -3.78
CA MET A 83 -1.25 2.91 -2.40
C MET A 83 -2.17 1.75 -2.00
N ARG A 84 -3.03 1.29 -2.92
CA ARG A 84 -3.91 0.13 -2.68
C ARG A 84 -3.08 -1.14 -2.44
N ILE A 85 -2.03 -1.33 -3.23
CA ILE A 85 -1.07 -2.42 -3.04
C ILE A 85 -0.37 -2.29 -1.68
N CYS A 86 0.19 -1.13 -1.33
CA CYS A 86 0.84 -0.93 -0.03
C CYS A 86 -0.12 -1.22 1.14
N ASN A 87 -1.37 -0.78 1.06
CA ASN A 87 -2.40 -1.12 2.06
C ASN A 87 -2.66 -2.62 2.16
N SER A 88 -2.70 -3.33 1.03
CA SER A 88 -2.83 -4.79 1.01
C SER A 88 -1.64 -5.47 1.70
N TRP A 89 -0.41 -5.06 1.36
CA TRP A 89 0.81 -5.59 1.98
C TRP A 89 0.90 -5.29 3.46
N TYR A 90 0.48 -4.10 3.90
CA TYR A 90 0.38 -3.76 5.32
C TYR A 90 -0.57 -4.71 6.05
N ARG A 91 -1.76 -4.93 5.49
CA ARG A 91 -2.78 -5.83 6.05
C ARG A 91 -2.34 -7.29 6.12
N ARG A 92 -1.49 -7.73 5.19
CA ARG A 92 -0.97 -9.10 5.11
C ARG A 92 0.35 -9.33 5.85
N ARG A 93 0.92 -8.33 6.54
CA ARG A 93 2.26 -8.44 7.16
C ARG A 93 2.43 -9.64 8.10
N TYR A 94 1.36 -10.03 8.78
CA TYR A 94 1.40 -11.13 9.75
C TYR A 94 1.43 -12.51 9.10
N GLU A 95 1.04 -12.65 7.84
CA GLU A 95 1.23 -13.88 7.06
C GLU A 95 2.73 -14.22 6.96
N TYR A 96 3.61 -13.22 6.99
CA TYR A 96 5.06 -13.38 6.89
C TYR A 96 5.77 -13.74 8.20
N LEU A 97 5.05 -13.78 9.32
CA LEU A 97 5.58 -14.36 10.56
C LEU A 97 5.56 -15.90 10.53
N HIS A 98 5.13 -16.54 9.45
CA HIS A 98 4.94 -18.00 9.43
C HIS A 98 5.99 -18.75 8.57
N PRO A 99 6.49 -19.93 9.00
CA PRO A 99 7.30 -20.83 8.18
C PRO A 99 6.48 -21.61 7.15
N ASP A 100 6.83 -21.49 5.86
CA ASP A 100 6.38 -22.32 4.73
C ASP A 100 4.87 -22.46 4.43
N ASP A 101 4.63 -23.15 3.31
CA ASP A 101 3.64 -22.91 2.26
C ASP A 101 2.31 -23.68 2.44
N ASP A 102 1.17 -23.03 2.15
CA ASP A 102 -0.22 -23.56 2.11
C ASP A 102 -0.56 -24.70 3.09
N SER A 103 0.02 -24.66 4.29
CA SER A 103 -0.22 -25.68 5.30
C SER A 103 -1.49 -25.37 6.09
N PRO A 104 -2.17 -26.39 6.65
CA PRO A 104 -3.20 -26.18 7.66
C PRO A 104 -2.71 -25.36 8.88
N PHE A 105 -1.38 -25.24 9.06
CA PHE A 105 -0.78 -24.41 10.10
C PHE A 105 -0.83 -22.93 9.74
N LEU A 106 -0.56 -22.55 8.49
CA LEU A 106 -0.68 -21.17 8.03
C LEU A 106 -2.11 -20.65 8.14
N GLN A 107 -3.10 -21.45 7.72
CA GLN A 107 -4.50 -21.03 7.79
C GLN A 107 -4.94 -20.82 9.26
N ARG A 108 -4.49 -21.69 10.17
CA ARG A 108 -4.72 -21.52 11.62
C ARG A 108 -4.01 -20.29 12.18
N HIS A 109 -2.80 -19.98 11.71
CA HIS A 109 -2.08 -18.75 12.06
C HIS A 109 -2.82 -17.50 11.62
N ILE A 110 -3.25 -17.44 10.36
CA ILE A 110 -4.00 -16.30 9.82
C ILE A 110 -5.31 -16.11 10.60
N GLN A 111 -6.06 -17.18 10.84
CA GLN A 111 -7.28 -17.13 11.63
C GLN A 111 -7.03 -16.65 13.06
N SER A 112 -5.93 -17.10 13.69
CA SER A 112 -5.54 -16.67 15.03
C SER A 112 -5.20 -15.19 15.07
N VAL A 113 -4.45 -14.69 14.09
CA VAL A 113 -4.12 -13.27 13.96
C VAL A 113 -5.38 -12.43 13.73
N GLN A 114 -6.28 -12.86 12.83
CA GLN A 114 -7.55 -12.20 12.57
C GLN A 114 -8.41 -12.12 13.84
N LEU A 115 -8.49 -13.21 14.59
CA LEU A 115 -9.21 -13.24 15.86
C LEU A 115 -8.58 -12.31 16.91
N LEU A 116 -7.26 -12.36 17.07
CA LEU A 116 -6.51 -11.52 18.00
C LEU A 116 -6.59 -10.03 17.66
N LEU A 117 -6.57 -9.66 16.39
CA LEU A 117 -6.61 -8.26 15.98
C LEU A 117 -8.03 -7.75 15.72
N GLY A 118 -9.02 -8.65 15.72
CA GLY A 118 -10.41 -8.33 15.39
C GLY A 118 -10.57 -7.94 13.92
N TRP A 119 -9.93 -8.69 13.01
CA TRP A 119 -10.00 -8.50 11.57
C TRP A 119 -10.86 -9.58 10.89
N ASP A 120 -11.49 -9.23 9.76
CA ASP A 120 -12.23 -10.16 8.92
C ASP A 120 -11.29 -10.90 7.96
N LYS A 121 -11.86 -11.81 7.16
CA LYS A 121 -11.15 -12.58 6.13
C LYS A 121 -10.46 -11.71 5.06
N ASP A 122 -10.89 -10.46 4.89
CA ASP A 122 -10.33 -9.49 3.96
C ASP A 122 -9.28 -8.57 4.65
N ASN A 123 -8.88 -8.91 5.89
CA ASN A 123 -8.01 -8.12 6.76
C ASN A 123 -8.53 -6.69 7.00
N LYS A 124 -9.84 -6.54 7.19
CA LYS A 124 -10.48 -5.29 7.62
C LYS A 124 -10.87 -5.38 9.09
N PRO A 125 -10.74 -4.31 9.89
CA PRO A 125 -11.28 -4.29 11.25
C PRO A 125 -12.78 -4.63 11.27
N VAL A 126 -13.17 -5.59 12.11
CA VAL A 126 -14.55 -6.10 12.22
C VAL A 126 -15.45 -5.14 13.02
N LYS A 127 -14.88 -4.26 13.86
CA LYS A 127 -15.65 -3.39 14.75
C LYS A 127 -15.27 -1.91 14.58
N ASP A 128 -16.18 -1.15 14.00
CA ASP A 128 -16.32 0.31 14.18
C ASP A 128 -17.29 0.66 15.32
N GLN A 129 -17.83 -0.33 16.04
CA GLN A 129 -18.84 -0.09 17.08
C GLN A 129 -18.25 -0.13 18.49
N PRO A 130 -18.54 0.88 19.34
CA PRO A 130 -18.17 0.87 20.75
C PRO A 130 -19.03 -0.17 21.48
N ILE A 131 -18.41 -1.23 22.00
CA ILE A 131 -19.13 -2.25 22.76
C ILE A 131 -18.91 -2.01 24.26
N ALA A 132 -20.01 -1.87 24.98
CA ALA A 132 -20.07 -1.59 26.43
C ALA A 132 -19.85 -2.84 27.31
N VAL A 133 -19.45 -3.98 26.74
CA VAL A 133 -19.23 -5.25 27.42
C VAL A 133 -17.85 -5.77 27.03
N ALA A 134 -17.07 -6.21 28.02
CA ALA A 134 -15.77 -6.85 27.76
C ALA A 134 -15.98 -8.08 26.88
N ASP A 135 -15.30 -8.12 25.72
CA ASP A 135 -15.35 -9.28 24.83
C ASP A 135 -14.90 -10.53 25.62
N PRO A 136 -15.61 -11.66 25.51
CA PRO A 136 -15.17 -12.90 26.13
C PRO A 136 -13.76 -13.24 25.65
N LYS A 137 -12.89 -13.68 26.58
CA LYS A 137 -11.53 -14.07 26.24
C LYS A 137 -11.53 -15.26 25.29
N ILE A 138 -10.56 -15.28 24.40
CA ILE A 138 -10.30 -16.35 23.45
C ILE A 138 -9.70 -17.53 24.21
N PRO A 139 -10.24 -18.76 24.03
CA PRO A 139 -9.65 -19.96 24.63
C PRO A 139 -8.22 -20.19 24.14
N GLU A 140 -7.31 -20.57 25.04
CA GLU A 140 -5.89 -20.81 24.73
C GLU A 140 -5.70 -21.73 23.51
N GLY A 141 -6.41 -22.88 23.49
CA GLY A 141 -6.32 -23.87 22.41
C GLY A 141 -6.85 -23.40 21.05
N SER A 142 -7.45 -22.20 20.97
CA SER A 142 -7.92 -21.61 19.72
C SER A 142 -6.84 -20.76 19.02
N ILE A 143 -5.71 -20.50 19.67
CA ILE A 143 -4.62 -19.70 19.12
C ILE A 143 -3.49 -20.61 18.65
N THR A 144 -3.08 -20.40 17.41
CA THR A 144 -1.90 -21.02 16.80
C THR A 144 -1.09 -19.92 16.15
N LEU A 145 0.14 -19.66 16.59
CA LEU A 145 0.96 -18.57 16.06
C LEU A 145 2.33 -19.06 15.61
N GLY A 146 2.75 -18.63 14.43
CA GLY A 146 4.10 -18.76 13.92
C GLY A 146 4.95 -17.52 14.22
N SER A 147 6.27 -17.71 14.18
CA SER A 147 7.24 -16.61 14.17
C SER A 147 8.41 -16.98 13.24
N HIS A 148 8.63 -16.21 12.19
CA HIS A 148 9.70 -16.44 11.23
C HIS A 148 10.44 -15.14 10.92
N ARG A 149 11.55 -14.90 11.63
CA ARG A 149 12.25 -13.63 11.61
C ARG A 149 12.83 -13.33 10.24
N ARG A 150 13.54 -14.29 9.62
CA ARG A 150 14.15 -14.06 8.29
C ARG A 150 13.13 -13.73 7.22
N ARG A 151 11.99 -14.43 7.22
CA ARG A 151 10.92 -14.21 6.25
C ARG A 151 10.24 -12.87 6.46
N TYR A 152 9.98 -12.50 7.72
CA TYR A 152 9.47 -11.17 8.04
C TYR A 152 10.48 -10.09 7.67
N THR A 153 11.77 -10.29 7.92
CA THR A 153 12.83 -9.35 7.51
C THR A 153 12.87 -9.23 5.99
N ALA A 154 12.76 -10.32 5.23
CA ALA A 154 12.68 -10.26 3.77
C ALA A 154 11.42 -9.51 3.29
N TYR A 155 10.27 -9.73 3.93
CA TYR A 155 9.06 -8.93 3.70
C TYR A 155 9.30 -7.45 4.03
N LYS A 156 9.93 -7.15 5.16
CA LYS A 156 10.22 -5.79 5.60
C LYS A 156 11.20 -5.11 4.67
N ASP A 157 12.25 -5.78 4.23
CA ASP A 157 13.25 -5.22 3.31
C ASP A 157 12.62 -5.00 1.93
N PHE A 158 11.80 -5.93 1.44
CA PHE A 158 11.02 -5.74 0.22
C PHE A 158 10.02 -4.58 0.38
N HIS A 159 9.29 -4.53 1.48
CA HIS A 159 8.33 -3.47 1.77
C HIS A 159 9.07 -2.14 1.90
N ASP A 160 10.19 -2.06 2.61
CA ASP A 160 10.97 -0.85 2.76
C ASP A 160 11.54 -0.46 1.40
N GLU A 161 12.15 -1.34 0.63
CA GLU A 161 12.68 -1.00 -0.70
C GLU A 161 11.59 -0.53 -1.67
N MET A 162 10.47 -1.26 -1.76
CA MET A 162 9.35 -0.90 -2.63
C MET A 162 8.65 0.35 -2.10
N VAL A 163 8.18 0.35 -0.86
CA VAL A 163 7.35 1.42 -0.26
C VAL A 163 8.17 2.68 0.02
N TRP A 164 9.46 2.61 0.35
CA TRP A 164 10.34 3.78 0.49
C TRP A 164 10.67 4.40 -0.86
N SER A 165 11.04 3.59 -1.86
CA SER A 165 11.29 4.08 -3.23
C SER A 165 10.03 4.68 -3.84
N ILE A 166 8.87 4.05 -3.60
CA ILE A 166 7.54 4.57 -3.92
C ILE A 166 7.26 5.89 -3.16
N ARG A 167 7.50 5.96 -1.85
CA ARG A 167 7.15 7.14 -1.03
C ARG A 167 7.98 8.37 -1.40
N CYS A 168 9.26 8.22 -1.72
CA CYS A 168 10.10 9.37 -2.04
C CYS A 168 9.93 9.81 -3.51
N TRP A 169 9.84 8.88 -4.47
CA TRP A 169 9.77 9.22 -5.90
C TRP A 169 8.35 9.43 -6.43
N VAL A 170 7.33 8.72 -5.93
CA VAL A 170 5.93 8.94 -6.39
C VAL A 170 5.36 10.23 -5.79
N TYR A 171 5.85 10.72 -4.65
CA TYR A 171 5.34 11.95 -4.03
C TYR A 171 6.00 13.23 -4.52
N GLN A 172 7.34 13.28 -4.52
CA GLN A 172 8.05 14.46 -4.99
C GLN A 172 8.13 14.47 -6.51
N SER A 173 8.47 13.36 -7.16
CA SER A 173 8.70 13.32 -8.61
C SER A 173 7.42 13.33 -9.44
N ARG A 174 6.23 13.31 -8.85
CA ARG A 174 4.96 13.38 -9.60
C ARG A 174 4.22 14.70 -9.34
N PHE A 175 4.01 15.12 -8.09
CA PHE A 175 3.46 16.45 -7.81
C PHE A 175 4.33 17.59 -8.36
N TYR A 176 5.65 17.55 -8.13
CA TYR A 176 6.56 18.58 -8.64
C TYR A 176 6.84 18.40 -10.13
N ALA A 177 6.99 17.18 -10.64
CA ALA A 177 7.19 16.98 -12.07
C ALA A 177 5.92 17.28 -12.89
N TYR A 178 4.69 17.18 -12.38
CA TYR A 178 3.50 17.53 -13.16
C TYR A 178 3.27 19.03 -13.24
N ARG A 179 3.44 19.76 -12.14
CA ARG A 179 3.43 21.22 -12.20
C ARG A 179 4.62 21.72 -13.01
N MET A 180 5.80 21.12 -12.86
CA MET A 180 6.99 21.47 -13.65
C MET A 180 6.88 21.05 -15.11
N LEU A 181 6.32 19.89 -15.48
CA LEU A 181 6.08 19.47 -16.87
C LEU A 181 4.97 20.31 -17.47
N ALA A 182 3.88 20.58 -16.73
CA ALA A 182 2.85 21.52 -17.17
C ALA A 182 3.44 22.91 -17.44
N VAL A 183 4.27 23.43 -16.53
CA VAL A 183 4.88 24.75 -16.72
C VAL A 183 5.98 24.73 -17.79
N LYS A 184 6.85 23.72 -17.81
CA LYS A 184 8.02 23.63 -18.72
C LYS A 184 7.64 23.21 -20.13
N SER A 185 6.61 22.37 -20.30
CA SER A 185 6.18 21.85 -21.59
C SER A 185 5.02 22.63 -22.21
N PHE A 186 4.30 23.46 -21.45
CA PHE A 186 3.15 24.20 -21.96
C PHE A 186 3.39 25.71 -21.94
N LYS A 187 3.82 26.29 -20.81
CA LYS A 187 3.89 27.74 -20.64
C LYS A 187 4.70 28.49 -21.71
N PRO A 188 5.81 27.96 -22.27
CA PRO A 188 6.54 28.60 -23.37
C PRO A 188 5.80 28.62 -24.71
N ASP A 189 4.93 27.64 -24.97
CA ASP A 189 4.28 27.40 -26.26
C ASP A 189 2.81 27.84 -26.29
N LEU A 190 2.32 28.40 -25.17
CA LEU A 190 0.94 28.85 -25.05
C LEU A 190 0.77 30.28 -25.60
N PRO A 191 -0.27 30.52 -26.41
CA PRO A 191 -0.66 31.88 -26.79
C PRO A 191 -0.92 32.75 -25.56
N SER A 192 -0.53 34.03 -25.62
CA SER A 192 -0.62 34.96 -24.50
C SER A 192 -2.04 35.16 -23.96
N ASP A 193 -3.04 35.02 -24.82
CA ASP A 193 -4.46 35.11 -24.51
C ASP A 193 -5.01 33.83 -23.84
N VAL A 194 -4.32 32.70 -23.99
CA VAL A 194 -4.67 31.40 -23.38
C VAL A 194 -4.01 31.23 -22.01
N LEU A 195 -2.86 31.88 -21.80
CA LEU A 195 -2.05 31.79 -20.58
C LEU A 195 -2.84 32.05 -19.28
N PRO A 196 -3.70 33.08 -19.17
CA PRO A 196 -4.42 33.37 -17.94
C PRO A 196 -5.43 32.27 -17.57
N ALA A 197 -6.12 31.71 -18.56
CA ALA A 197 -7.07 30.62 -18.35
C ALA A 197 -6.36 29.32 -17.94
N PHE A 198 -5.20 29.04 -18.56
CA PHE A 198 -4.36 27.92 -18.17
C PHE A 198 -3.81 28.06 -16.75
N ASP A 199 -3.27 29.23 -16.38
CA ASP A 199 -2.74 29.48 -15.04
C ASP A 199 -3.85 29.39 -13.98
N ALA A 200 -5.05 29.90 -14.26
CA ALA A 200 -6.21 29.78 -13.36
C ALA A 200 -6.65 28.33 -13.15
N TRP A 201 -6.70 27.52 -14.20
CA TRP A 201 -6.98 26.09 -14.09
C TRP A 201 -5.89 25.36 -13.28
N LEU A 202 -4.61 25.65 -13.59
CA LEU A 202 -3.45 25.01 -12.99
C LEU A 202 -3.40 25.26 -11.47
N GLU A 203 -3.53 26.51 -11.04
CA GLU A 203 -3.48 26.88 -9.62
C GLU A 203 -4.80 26.62 -8.87
N GLY A 204 -5.90 26.44 -9.58
CA GLY A 204 -7.24 26.20 -9.04
C GLY A 204 -7.55 24.71 -8.85
N ASP A 205 -8.48 24.20 -9.67
CA ASP A 205 -9.04 22.86 -9.57
C ASP A 205 -7.96 21.77 -9.70
N PHE A 206 -7.03 21.92 -10.66
CA PHE A 206 -5.98 20.93 -10.91
C PHE A 206 -5.08 20.72 -9.69
N HIS A 207 -4.55 21.82 -9.14
CA HIS A 207 -3.68 21.76 -7.96
C HIS A 207 -4.42 21.24 -6.73
N THR A 208 -5.67 21.66 -6.54
CA THR A 208 -6.50 21.25 -5.41
C THR A 208 -6.74 19.74 -5.41
N GLU A 209 -7.14 19.18 -6.54
CA GLU A 209 -7.36 17.72 -6.67
C GLU A 209 -6.05 16.94 -6.57
N THR A 210 -4.99 17.39 -7.22
CA THR A 210 -3.68 16.70 -7.18
C THR A 210 -3.10 16.68 -5.76
N ARG A 211 -3.31 17.73 -4.95
CA ARG A 211 -2.88 17.78 -3.55
C ARG A 211 -3.54 16.70 -2.68
N LYS A 212 -4.72 16.18 -3.05
CA LYS A 212 -5.38 15.09 -2.30
C LYS A 212 -4.54 13.80 -2.30
N LEU A 213 -3.76 13.56 -3.36
CA LEU A 213 -2.81 12.43 -3.42
C LEU A 213 -1.80 12.48 -2.26
N ILE A 214 -1.31 13.67 -1.89
CA ILE A 214 -0.38 13.83 -0.76
C ILE A 214 -1.03 13.39 0.55
N ARG A 215 -2.33 13.61 0.74
CA ARG A 215 -3.03 13.17 1.96
C ARG A 215 -3.20 11.65 1.98
N LEU A 216 -3.58 11.06 0.84
CA LEU A 216 -3.70 9.60 0.69
C LEU A 216 -2.35 8.88 0.92
N SER A 217 -1.22 9.54 0.65
CA SER A 217 0.12 8.99 0.97
C SER A 217 0.36 8.70 2.42
N ARG A 218 -0.13 9.62 3.24
CA ARG A 218 0.13 9.64 4.67
C ARG A 218 -0.81 8.69 5.39
N SER A 219 -1.86 8.19 4.72
CA SER A 219 -2.80 7.24 5.30
C SER A 219 -2.29 5.80 5.32
N VAL A 220 -1.18 5.48 4.63
CA VAL A 220 -0.57 4.14 4.69
C VAL A 220 0.60 4.17 5.68
N PRO A 221 0.46 3.59 6.89
CA PRO A 221 1.52 3.54 7.89
C PRO A 221 2.70 2.63 7.48
N PHE A 222 3.84 2.81 8.13
CA PHE A 222 5.10 2.10 7.87
C PHE A 222 5.03 0.61 8.27
N SER A 223 5.83 -0.26 7.63
CA SER A 223 5.98 -1.66 8.06
C SER A 223 6.88 -1.71 9.30
N PRO A 224 6.35 -2.10 10.47
CA PRO A 224 7.11 -2.07 11.72
C PRO A 224 8.29 -3.04 11.68
N LEU A 225 9.29 -2.79 12.52
CA LEU A 225 10.35 -3.78 12.80
C LEU A 225 9.72 -5.11 13.26
N TYR A 226 10.43 -6.21 13.05
CA TYR A 226 9.98 -7.54 13.46
C TYR A 226 9.57 -7.58 14.93
N GLU A 227 10.42 -7.02 15.79
CA GLU A 227 10.20 -6.96 17.24
C GLU A 227 8.92 -6.20 17.59
N VAL A 228 8.61 -5.13 16.86
CA VAL A 228 7.39 -4.34 17.07
C VAL A 228 6.16 -5.13 16.61
N ALA A 229 6.24 -5.86 15.50
CA ALA A 229 5.15 -6.73 15.05
C ALA A 229 4.89 -7.89 16.03
N VAL A 230 5.97 -8.46 16.59
CA VAL A 230 5.90 -9.46 17.65
C VAL A 230 5.25 -8.86 18.90
N ASP A 231 5.69 -7.68 19.34
CA ASP A 231 5.14 -7.01 20.52
C ASP A 231 3.66 -6.68 20.38
N GLU A 232 3.21 -6.31 19.18
CA GLU A 232 1.80 -6.07 18.90
C GLU A 232 0.95 -7.34 19.11
N LEU A 233 1.41 -8.49 18.61
CA LEU A 233 0.72 -9.76 18.84
C LEU A 233 0.82 -10.22 20.29
N ALA A 234 1.97 -10.08 20.96
CA ALA A 234 2.12 -10.41 22.38
C ALA A 234 1.16 -9.59 23.25
N THR A 235 0.99 -8.31 22.92
CA THR A 235 0.02 -7.43 23.58
C THR A 235 -1.41 -7.91 23.33
N ALA A 236 -1.75 -8.27 22.10
CA ALA A 236 -3.08 -8.79 21.76
C ALA A 236 -3.38 -10.11 22.49
N ILE A 237 -2.40 -11.02 22.60
CA ILE A 237 -2.52 -12.27 23.36
C ILE A 237 -2.79 -11.98 24.84
N THR A 238 -1.99 -11.10 25.45
CA THR A 238 -2.11 -10.71 26.86
C THR A 238 -3.52 -10.20 27.18
N GLN A 239 -4.06 -9.36 26.30
CA GLN A 239 -5.36 -8.72 26.48
C GLN A 239 -6.52 -9.68 26.23
N LYS A 240 -6.44 -10.49 25.17
CA LYS A 240 -7.61 -11.18 24.62
C LYS A 240 -7.65 -12.68 24.88
N VAL A 241 -6.57 -13.32 25.31
CA VAL A 241 -6.51 -14.78 25.49
C VAL A 241 -6.58 -15.16 26.97
N GLU A 242 -7.25 -16.28 27.26
CA GLU A 242 -7.26 -16.92 28.58
C GLU A 242 -5.83 -17.30 29.00
N GLY A 243 -5.38 -16.91 30.20
CA GLY A 243 -3.97 -17.12 30.59
C GLY A 243 -2.96 -16.29 29.78
N GLY A 244 -3.42 -15.26 29.06
CA GLY A 244 -2.66 -14.53 28.04
C GLY A 244 -1.27 -14.04 28.45
N GLU A 245 -1.03 -13.64 29.71
CA GLU A 245 0.30 -13.20 30.15
C GLU A 245 1.37 -14.29 30.03
N ALA A 246 1.04 -15.52 30.44
CA ALA A 246 1.98 -16.64 30.37
C ALA A 246 2.22 -17.02 28.90
N ILE A 247 1.15 -17.12 28.11
CA ILE A 247 1.20 -17.47 26.69
C ILE A 247 2.00 -16.43 25.91
N ALA A 248 1.74 -15.13 26.13
CA ALA A 248 2.45 -14.05 25.45
C ALA A 248 3.95 -14.06 25.76
N ARG A 249 4.32 -14.33 27.02
CA ARG A 249 5.73 -14.47 27.43
C ARG A 249 6.39 -15.64 26.72
N THR A 250 5.82 -16.84 26.81
CA THR A 250 6.35 -18.04 26.15
C THR A 250 6.48 -17.87 24.64
N TRP A 251 5.46 -17.31 23.99
CA TRP A 251 5.49 -17.07 22.55
C TRP A 251 6.51 -16.00 22.16
N LYS A 252 6.63 -14.89 22.91
CA LYS A 252 7.61 -13.84 22.64
C LYS A 252 9.05 -14.34 22.84
N ASP A 253 9.30 -15.15 23.86
CA ASP A 253 10.61 -15.78 24.09
C ASP A 253 10.98 -16.70 22.93
N PHE A 254 10.02 -17.48 22.43
CA PHE A 254 10.20 -18.29 21.21
C PHE A 254 10.47 -17.41 19.98
N ALA A 255 9.66 -16.37 19.77
CA ALA A 255 9.73 -15.51 18.58
C ALA A 255 11.00 -14.65 18.51
N THR A 256 11.59 -14.30 19.65
CA THR A 256 12.80 -13.45 19.71
C THR A 256 14.08 -14.25 19.94
N GLY A 257 13.97 -15.51 20.36
CA GLY A 257 15.07 -16.40 20.66
C GLY A 257 15.89 -16.86 19.44
N PRO A 258 17.03 -17.53 19.67
CA PRO A 258 17.98 -17.95 18.62
C PRO A 258 17.40 -19.00 17.64
N HIS A 259 16.27 -19.61 17.98
CA HIS A 259 15.53 -20.56 17.13
C HIS A 259 14.41 -19.91 16.31
N SER A 260 14.27 -18.57 16.33
CA SER A 260 13.42 -17.86 15.36
C SER A 260 14.10 -17.97 13.98
N TYR A 261 13.83 -19.04 13.25
CA TYR A 261 14.29 -19.16 11.86
C TYR A 261 13.64 -18.09 10.99
#